data_AF-A0A6B3H0I8-F1
#
_entry.id   AF-A0A6B3H0I8-F1
#
_cell.length_a   1.000
_cell.length_b   1.000
_cell.length_c   1.000
_cell.angle_alpha   90.00
_cell.angle_beta   90.00
_cell.angle_gamma   90.00
#
_symmetry.space_group_name_H-M   'P 1'
#
loop_
_entity.id
_entity.type
_entity.pdbx_description
1 polymer ?
#
loop_
_entity_poly.entity_id
_entity_poly.type
_entity_poly.pdbx_seq_one_letter_code
_entity_poly.pdbx_strand_id
1 'polypeptide(L)' 'NERDPGTPLAGALKLRQALGQRARMVTADQGGHGVYPFGTNTCANEATTTFLTTGKRPADDLRCAAG' A
#
# COMPACT_ATOMS: atom_id res chain seq x y z
N ASN A 1 -3.81 3.06 2.44
CA ASN A 1 -4.87 4.01 2.79
C ASN A 1 -4.23 5.12 3.62
N GLU A 2 -4.16 6.34 3.09
CA GLU A 2 -3.47 7.46 3.76
C GLU A 2 -4.29 8.05 4.93
N ARG A 3 -5.63 7.89 4.91
CA ARG A 3 -6.55 8.38 5.95
C ARG A 3 -7.29 7.23 6.64
N ASP A 4 -6.51 6.24 7.10
CA ASP A 4 -7.02 5.06 7.80
C ASP A 4 -7.22 5.32 9.32
N PRO A 5 -8.45 5.14 9.85
CA PRO A 5 -8.73 5.38 11.27
C PRO A 5 -8.32 4.22 12.19
N GLY A 6 -8.22 2.99 11.67
CA GLY A 6 -7.90 1.79 12.47
C GLY A 6 -6.41 1.51 12.53
N THR A 7 -5.70 1.74 11.42
CA THR A 7 -4.24 1.59 11.31
C THR A 7 -3.64 2.82 10.65
N PRO A 8 -3.39 3.92 11.40
CA PRO A 8 -2.94 5.18 10.84
C PRO A 8 -1.63 5.09 10.04
N LEU A 9 -1.49 5.94 9.03
CA LEU A 9 -0.33 6.00 8.13
C LEU A 9 1.01 6.09 8.89
N ALA A 10 1.05 6.81 10.01
CA ALA A 10 2.25 6.91 10.84
C ALA A 10 2.77 5.54 11.33
N GLY A 11 1.88 4.60 11.64
CA GLY A 11 2.24 3.23 11.99
C GLY A 11 2.81 2.46 10.80
N ALA A 12 2.19 2.61 9.62
CA ALA A 12 2.68 1.99 8.39
C ALA A 12 4.08 2.51 8.00
N LEU A 13 4.35 3.81 8.17
CA LEU A 13 5.67 4.41 7.93
C LEU A 13 6.74 3.84 8.87
N LYS A 14 6.41 3.64 10.15
CA LYS A 14 7.32 2.98 11.12
C LYS A 14 7.62 1.53 10.71
N LEU A 15 6.62 0.78 10.27
CA LEU A 15 6.81 -0.59 9.77
C LEU A 15 7.68 -0.60 8.51
N ARG A 16 7.44 0.34 7.58
CA ARG A 16 8.24 0.49 6.36
C ARG A 16 9.71 0.76 6.67
N GLN A 17 9.99 1.61 7.66
CA GLN A 17 11.34 1.88 8.13
C GLN A 17 11.99 0.63 8.75
N ALA A 18 11.28 -0.08 9.63
CA ALA A 18 11.77 -1.29 10.29
C ALA A 18 12.06 -2.44 9.29
N LEU A 19 11.27 -2.53 8.21
CA LEU A 19 11.48 -3.54 7.18
C LEU A 19 12.61 -3.18 6.20
N GLY A 20 12.92 -1.90 6.02
CA GLY A 20 13.99 -1.45 5.14
C GLY A 20 13.84 -2.01 3.73
N GLN A 21 14.93 -2.37 3.05
CA GLN A 21 14.89 -2.85 1.65
C GLN A 21 14.12 -4.17 1.44
N ARG A 22 13.73 -4.85 2.52
CA ARG A 22 12.92 -6.07 2.48
C ARG A 22 11.45 -5.80 2.15
N ALA A 23 11.01 -4.54 2.18
CA ALA A 23 9.64 -4.16 1.84
C ALA A 23 9.59 -3.00 0.83
N ARG A 24 8.42 -2.87 0.21
CA ARG A 24 7.98 -1.69 -0.54
C ARG A 24 6.64 -1.27 0.03
N MET A 25 6.44 0.04 0.20
CA MET A 25 5.18 0.59 0.67
C MET A 25 4.33 1.00 -0.53
N VAL A 26 3.07 0.59 -0.52
CA VAL A 26 2.05 1.10 -1.44
C VAL A 26 1.06 1.91 -0.61
N THR A 27 1.00 3.21 -0.88
CA THR A 27 0.00 4.11 -0.29
C THR A 27 -1.10 4.38 -1.30
N ALA A 28 -2.27 4.74 -0.79
CA ALA A 28 -3.43 5.03 -1.60
C ALA A 28 -4.13 6.24 -1.00
N ASP A 29 -4.25 7.31 -1.78
CA ASP A 29 -4.86 8.58 -1.42
C ASP A 29 -6.39 8.42 -1.30
N GLN A 30 -6.82 7.77 -0.22
CA GLN A 30 -8.21 7.53 0.12
C GLN A 30 -8.38 7.51 1.64
N GLY A 31 -9.63 7.41 2.11
CA GLY A 31 -9.97 7.15 3.51
C GLY A 31 -10.56 5.77 3.75
N GLY A 32 -10.76 5.42 5.02
CA GLY A 32 -11.34 4.13 5.45
C GLY A 32 -10.28 3.12 5.93
N HIS A 33 -10.70 1.91 6.29
CA HIS A 33 -9.80 0.85 6.77
C HIS A 33 -9.72 -0.30 5.77
N GLY A 34 -8.51 -0.61 5.31
CA GLY A 34 -8.26 -1.57 4.23
C GLY A 34 -8.16 -0.92 2.83
N VAL A 35 -7.59 -1.69 1.88
CA VAL A 35 -7.50 -1.33 0.45
C VAL A 35 -7.66 -2.60 -0.40
N TYR A 36 -6.70 -3.52 -0.38
CA TYR A 36 -6.78 -4.76 -1.16
C TYR A 36 -7.58 -5.85 -0.42
N PRO A 37 -8.39 -6.69 -1.10
CA PRO A 37 -8.72 -6.65 -2.53
C PRO A 37 -10.01 -5.88 -2.86
N PHE A 38 -10.73 -5.39 -1.85
CA PHE A 38 -12.11 -4.90 -2.01
C PHE A 38 -12.24 -3.39 -2.26
N GLY A 39 -11.15 -2.63 -2.14
CA GLY A 39 -11.11 -1.21 -2.39
C GLY A 39 -11.09 -0.89 -3.88
N THR A 40 -11.50 0.34 -4.24
CA THR A 40 -11.64 0.79 -5.63
C THR A 40 -10.36 1.30 -6.27
N ASN A 41 -9.26 1.44 -5.51
CA ASN A 41 -8.00 1.95 -6.02
C ASN A 41 -7.28 0.90 -6.87
N THR A 42 -7.44 1.00 -8.19
CA THR A 42 -6.88 0.06 -9.17
C THR A 42 -5.37 -0.03 -9.09
N CYS A 43 -4.66 1.10 -8.98
CA CYS A 43 -3.20 1.15 -8.81
C CYS A 43 -2.72 0.30 -7.62
N ALA A 44 -3.37 0.44 -6.46
CA ALA A 44 -2.99 -0.32 -5.26
C ALA A 44 -3.32 -1.83 -5.40
N ASN A 45 -4.45 -2.14 -6.04
CA ASN A 45 -4.87 -3.52 -6.28
C ASN A 45 -3.97 -4.24 -7.28
N GLU A 46 -3.57 -3.58 -8.37
CA GLU A 46 -2.68 -4.13 -9.38
C GLU A 46 -1.28 -4.38 -8.83
N ALA A 47 -0.74 -3.42 -8.07
CA ALA A 47 0.56 -3.58 -7.41
C ALA A 47 0.56 -4.77 -6.44
N THR A 48 -0.52 -4.92 -5.65
CA THR A 48 -0.66 -6.01 -4.69
C THR A 48 -0.86 -7.36 -5.40
N THR A 49 -1.74 -7.41 -6.40
CA THR A 49 -1.98 -8.62 -7.21
C THR A 49 -0.71 -9.09 -7.91
N THR A 50 0.05 -8.17 -8.50
CA THR A 50 1.33 -8.47 -9.18
C THR A 50 2.30 -9.11 -8.20
N PHE A 51 2.45 -8.56 -6.99
CA PHE A 51 3.32 -9.14 -5.98
C PHE A 51 2.87 -10.54 -5.56
N LEU A 52 1.59 -10.72 -5.28
CA LEU A 52 1.07 -12.02 -4.81
C LEU A 52 1.14 -13.11 -5.89
N THR A 53 1.01 -12.76 -7.16
CA THR A 53 0.99 -13.72 -8.28
C THR A 53 2.36 -13.99 -8.88
N THR A 54 3.32 -13.05 -8.76
CA THR A 54 4.63 -13.15 -9.44
C THR A 54 5.83 -13.01 -8.51
N GLY A 55 5.63 -12.58 -7.26
CA GLY A 55 6.70 -12.18 -6.34
C GLY A 55 7.37 -10.84 -6.68
N LYS A 56 7.01 -10.19 -7.79
CA LYS A 56 7.59 -8.91 -8.20
C LYS A 56 6.99 -7.77 -7.39
N ARG A 57 7.84 -7.00 -6.72
CA ARG A 57 7.48 -5.76 -6.01
C ARG A 57 7.75 -4.56 -6.90
N PRO A 58 7.09 -3.40 -6.68
CA PRO A 58 7.49 -2.13 -7.28
C PRO A 58 8.98 -1.84 -7.04
N ALA A 59 9.62 -1.11 -7.96
CA ALA A 59 11.03 -0.74 -7.82
C ALA A 59 11.26 0.11 -6.55
N ASP A 60 10.35 1.05 -6.32
CA ASP A 60 10.32 1.99 -5.20
C ASP A 60 8.98 1.96 -4.47
N ASP A 61 8.89 2.69 -3.36
CA ASP A 61 7.60 2.90 -2.70
C ASP A 61 6.65 3.63 -3.66
N LEU A 62 5.41 3.15 -3.75
CA LEU A 62 4.40 3.60 -4.70
C LEU A 62 3.33 4.42 -3.98
N ARG A 63 3.01 5.59 -4.53
CA ARG A 63 1.87 6.41 -4.09
C ARG A 63 0.79 6.39 -5.16
N CYS A 64 -0.30 5.71 -4.88
CA CYS A 64 -1.46 5.68 -5.76
C CYS A 64 -2.35 6.89 -5.46
N ALA A 65 -2.69 7.66 -6.49
CA ALA A 65 -3.64 8.76 -6.40
C ALA A 65 -5.04 8.26 -6.01
N ALA A 66 -5.93 9.19 -5.65
CA ALA A 66 -7.35 8.89 -5.49
C ALA A 66 -7.90 8.25 -6.78
N GLY A 67 -8.70 7.20 -6.61
CA GLY A 67 -9.34 6.45 -7.70
C GLY A 67 -10.74 6.95 -8.01
#